data_AF-A0A653ZT10-F1
#
_entry.id   AF-A0A653ZT10-F1
#
_cell.length_a   1.000
_cell.length_b   1.000
_cell.length_c   1.000
_cell.angle_alpha   90.00
_cell.angle_beta   90.00
_cell.angle_gamma   90.00
#
_symmetry.space_group_name_H-M   'P 1'
#
loop_
_entity.id
_entity.type
_entity.pdbx_description
1 polymer ?
#
loop_
_entity_poly.entity_id
_entity_poly.type
_entity_poly.pdbx_seq_one_letter_code
_entity_poly.pdbx_strand_id
1 'polypeptide(L)'
;MEKDHISNWLRREYIQFVTTHHRKPRKYEHDEILHEVMNQIQEREIWIPYGEVKKYYVSNIGKWFRKIEGEWEIQIDNNESQQVLKEK
;
A
#
# COMPACT_ATOMS: atom_id res chain seq x y z
N MET A 1 0.51 15.15 12.36
CA MET A 1 -0.17 14.70 13.60
C MET A 1 -0.03 13.17 13.69
N GLU A 2 -0.05 12.53 14.86
CA GLU A 2 0.17 11.06 15.01
C GLU A 2 -0.67 10.19 14.07
N LYS A 3 -1.91 10.63 13.76
CA LYS A 3 -2.81 9.95 12.81
C LYS A 3 -2.25 9.88 11.38
N ASP A 4 -1.44 10.85 10.97
CA ASP A 4 -0.79 10.87 9.66
C ASP A 4 0.31 9.81 9.59
N HIS A 5 0.98 9.52 10.71
CA HIS A 5 2.04 8.51 10.76
C HIS A 5 1.45 7.10 10.57
N ILE A 6 0.35 6.79 11.25
CA ILE A 6 -0.37 5.52 11.11
C ILE A 6 -0.89 5.33 9.67
N SER A 7 -1.46 6.41 9.11
CA SER A 7 -1.95 6.41 7.73
C SER A 7 -0.82 6.14 6.73
N ASN A 8 0.35 6.74 6.95
CA ASN A 8 1.53 6.54 6.12
C ASN A 8 2.09 5.12 6.25
N TRP A 9 2.11 4.52 7.44
CA TRP A 9 2.53 3.12 7.62
C TRP A 9 1.62 2.15 6.88
N LEU A 10 0.29 2.25 7.08
CA LEU A 10 -0.67 1.40 6.35
C LEU A 10 -0.51 1.49 4.84
N ARG A 11 -0.35 2.71 4.34
CA ARG A 11 -0.15 2.95 2.92
C ARG A 11 1.17 2.35 2.42
N ARG A 12 2.26 2.54 3.17
CA ARG A 12 3.59 2.04 2.81
C ARG A 12 3.61 0.51 2.75
N GLU A 13 3.15 -0.16 3.79
CA GLU A 13 3.10 -1.63 3.85
C GLU A 13 2.22 -2.20 2.72
N TYR A 14 1.06 -1.58 2.49
CA TYR A 14 0.18 -2.01 1.40
C TYR A 14 0.82 -1.83 0.02
N ILE A 15 1.40 -0.66 -0.26
CA ILE A 15 2.06 -0.40 -1.54
C ILE A 15 3.21 -1.38 -1.73
N GLN A 16 4.06 -1.55 -0.72
CA GLN A 16 5.21 -2.45 -0.77
C GLN A 16 4.78 -3.89 -1.04
N PHE A 17 3.68 -4.35 -0.43
CA PHE A 17 3.12 -5.66 -0.70
C PHE A 17 2.70 -5.80 -2.18
N VAL A 18 1.91 -4.85 -2.67
CA VAL A 18 1.36 -4.87 -4.03
C VAL A 18 2.46 -4.74 -5.08
N THR A 19 3.46 -3.91 -4.86
CA THR A 19 4.61 -3.75 -5.78
C THR A 19 5.50 -4.98 -5.79
N THR A 20 5.72 -5.63 -4.66
CA THR A 20 6.55 -6.84 -4.57
C THR A 20 5.88 -8.05 -5.21
N HIS A 21 4.56 -8.20 -5.02
CA HIS A 21 3.81 -9.37 -5.50
C HIS A 21 3.12 -9.14 -6.85
N HIS A 22 3.12 -7.90 -7.36
CA HIS A 22 2.40 -7.47 -8.57
C HIS A 22 0.90 -7.88 -8.58
N ARG A 23 0.26 -7.95 -7.41
CA ARG A 23 -1.14 -8.37 -7.26
C ARG A 23 -1.80 -7.78 -6.02
N LYS A 24 -3.13 -7.88 -5.94
CA LYS A 24 -3.89 -7.56 -4.73
C LYS A 24 -3.60 -8.58 -3.62
N PRO A 25 -3.50 -8.13 -2.35
CA PRO A 25 -3.45 -9.05 -1.22
C PRO A 25 -4.75 -9.86 -1.12
N ARG A 26 -4.64 -11.08 -0.60
CA ARG A 26 -5.75 -11.96 -0.23
C ARG A 26 -6.25 -11.60 1.16
N LYS A 27 -7.37 -12.19 1.56
CA LYS A 27 -8.00 -11.92 2.87
C LYS A 27 -7.04 -12.10 4.05
N TYR A 28 -6.23 -13.16 4.07
CA TYR A 28 -5.25 -13.39 5.14
C TYR A 28 -4.09 -12.39 5.09
N GLU A 29 -3.62 -12.02 3.90
CA GLU A 29 -2.51 -11.08 3.71
C GLU A 29 -2.89 -9.66 4.15
N HIS A 30 -4.16 -9.29 3.98
CA HIS A 30 -4.68 -8.06 4.56
C HIS A 30 -4.60 -8.05 6.09
N ASP A 31 -4.90 -9.18 6.73
CA ASP A 31 -4.82 -9.28 8.19
C ASP A 31 -3.34 -9.30 8.65
N GLU A 32 -2.41 -9.89 7.89
CA GLU A 32 -0.96 -9.82 8.14
C GLU A 32 -0.42 -8.38 8.04
N ILE A 33 -0.76 -7.65 6.97
CA ILE A 33 -0.37 -6.24 6.80
C ILE A 33 -0.91 -5.39 7.98
N LEU A 34 -2.15 -5.64 8.38
CA LEU A 34 -2.74 -4.95 9.54
C LEU A 34 -2.02 -5.32 10.83
N HIS A 35 -1.64 -6.58 11.01
CA HIS A 35 -0.93 -7.05 12.20
C HIS A 35 0.44 -6.39 12.33
N GLU A 36 1.20 -6.30 11.23
CA GLU A 36 2.51 -5.65 11.21
C GLU A 36 2.42 -4.18 11.61
N VAL A 37 1.42 -3.47 11.06
CA VAL A 37 1.21 -2.05 11.41
C VAL A 37 0.76 -1.88 12.85
N MET A 38 -0.06 -2.79 13.38
CA MET A 38 -0.42 -2.78 14.80
C MET A 38 0.81 -2.97 15.69
N ASN A 39 1.73 -3.86 15.31
CA ASN A 39 2.96 -4.07 16.07
C ASN A 39 3.79 -2.77 16.12
N GLN A 40 3.97 -2.07 14.99
CA GLN A 40 4.67 -0.78 14.93
C GLN A 40 3.98 0.33 15.75
N ILE A 41 2.65 0.31 15.82
CA ILE A 41 1.86 1.23 16.66
C ILE A 41 2.10 0.96 18.14
N GLN A 42 2.10 -0.31 18.55
CA GLN A 42 2.33 -0.73 19.93
C GLN A 42 3.76 -0.44 20.38
N GLU A 43 4.76 -0.66 19.51
CA GLU A 43 6.17 -0.31 19.76
C GLU A 43 6.37 1.19 20.02
N ARG A 44 5.48 2.04 19.51
CA ARG A 44 5.50 3.49 19.71
C ARG A 44 4.59 3.95 20.85
N GLU A 45 4.07 3.02 21.63
CA GLU A 45 3.19 3.26 22.78
C GLU A 45 1.90 4.03 22.41
N ILE A 46 1.46 3.92 21.15
CA ILE A 46 0.22 4.56 20.69
C ILE A 46 -0.96 3.64 20.98
N TRP A 47 -1.92 4.10 21.76
CA TRP A 47 -3.15 3.37 22.01
C TRP A 47 -4.22 3.68 20.96
N ILE A 48 -4.45 2.76 20.03
CA ILE A 48 -5.51 2.85 19.02
C ILE A 48 -6.22 1.49 18.87
N PRO A 49 -7.57 1.47 18.77
CA PRO A 49 -8.28 0.23 18.57
C PRO A 49 -7.99 -0.38 17.19
N TYR A 50 -7.76 -1.69 17.15
CA TYR A 50 -7.62 -2.44 15.89
C TYR A 50 -8.78 -2.19 14.91
N GLY A 51 -10.01 -2.08 15.43
CA GLY A 51 -11.19 -1.78 14.63
C GLY A 51 -11.12 -0.45 13.89
N GLU A 52 -10.51 0.58 14.49
CA GLU A 52 -10.31 1.87 13.81
C GLU A 52 -9.28 1.75 12.69
N VAL A 53 -8.15 1.10 12.96
CA VAL A 53 -7.08 0.86 11.99
C VAL A 53 -7.61 0.04 10.80
N LYS A 54 -8.35 -1.04 11.08
CA LYS A 54 -8.97 -1.89 10.05
C LYS A 54 -10.00 -1.13 9.22
N LYS A 55 -10.87 -0.33 9.86
CA LYS A 55 -11.89 0.47 9.15
C LYS A 55 -11.23 1.50 8.24
N TYR A 56 -10.18 2.17 8.72
CA TYR A 56 -9.41 3.12 7.91
C TYR A 56 -8.73 2.42 6.73
N TYR A 57 -8.08 1.28 6.97
CA TYR A 57 -7.41 0.49 5.94
C TYR A 57 -8.37 0.08 4.82
N VAL A 58 -9.46 -0.62 5.16
CA VAL A 58 -10.45 -1.10 4.18
C VAL A 58 -11.07 0.06 3.38
N SER A 59 -11.27 1.22 3.99
CA SER A 59 -11.79 2.40 3.29
C SER A 59 -10.79 3.01 2.29
N ASN A 60 -9.50 2.76 2.46
CA ASN A 60 -8.43 3.33 1.63
C ASN A 60 -7.78 2.35 0.65
N ILE A 61 -7.86 1.02 0.86
CA ILE A 61 -7.22 0.03 -0.04
C ILE A 61 -7.61 0.21 -1.50
N GLY A 62 -8.89 0.50 -1.77
CA GLY A 62 -9.39 0.67 -3.14
C GLY A 62 -8.88 1.95 -3.81
N LYS A 63 -8.54 2.98 -3.02
CA LYS A 63 -7.92 4.22 -3.52
C LYS A 63 -6.43 4.01 -3.77
N TRP A 64 -5.74 3.33 -2.86
CA TRP A 64 -4.32 3.02 -3.03
C TRP A 64 -4.09 2.10 -4.21
N PHE A 65 -4.92 1.07 -4.39
CA PHE A 65 -4.80 0.16 -5.53
C PHE A 65 -4.97 0.90 -6.87
N ARG A 66 -6.01 1.72 -7.03
CA ARG A 66 -6.22 2.50 -8.26
C ARG A 66 -5.06 3.43 -8.58
N LYS A 67 -4.41 3.99 -7.55
CA LYS A 67 -3.23 4.83 -7.74
C LYS A 67 -2.02 4.02 -8.23
N ILE A 68 -1.80 2.84 -7.66
CA ILE A 68 -0.73 1.92 -8.09
C ILE A 68 -0.99 1.42 -9.51
N GLU A 69 -2.22 1.03 -9.82
CA GLU A 69 -2.63 0.56 -11.15
C GLU A 69 -2.39 1.64 -12.21
N GLY A 70 -2.79 2.89 -11.96
CA GLY A 70 -2.46 4.01 -12.85
C GLY A 70 -0.96 4.30 -12.96
N GLU A 71 -0.20 4.17 -11.87
CA GLU A 71 1.27 4.31 -11.92
C GLU A 71 1.93 3.17 -12.71
N TRP A 72 1.40 1.94 -12.66
CA TRP A 72 1.87 0.80 -13.44
C TRP A 72 1.56 0.97 -14.94
N GLU A 73 0.35 1.42 -15.29
CA GLU A 73 -0.02 1.74 -16.67
C GLU A 73 0.92 2.80 -17.25
N ILE A 74 1.20 3.87 -16.50
CA ILE A 74 2.13 4.93 -16.91
C ILE A 74 3.57 4.40 -17.04
N GLN A 75 4.01 3.50 -16.15
CA GLN A 75 5.36 2.93 -16.24
C GLN A 75 5.52 1.99 -17.43
N ILE A 76 4.51 1.18 -17.76
CA ILE A 76 4.54 0.30 -18.93
C ILE A 76 4.62 1.14 -20.22
N ASP A 77 3.77 2.15 -20.35
CA ASP A 77 3.71 3.03 -21.54
C ASP A 77 5.03 3.82 -21.75
N ASN A 78 5.62 4.33 -20.66
CA ASN A 78 6.91 5.00 -20.72
C ASN A 78 8.06 4.05 -21.07
N ASN A 79 8.03 2.80 -20.59
CA ASN A 79 9.08 1.82 -20.87
C ASN A 79 9.04 1.31 -22.32
N GLU A 80 7.84 1.11 -22.89
CA GLU A 80 7.66 0.80 -24.32
C GLU A 80 8.15 1.95 -25.22
N SER A 81 7.80 3.19 -24.88
CA SER A 81 8.24 4.38 -25.61
C SER A 81 9.78 4.56 -25.60
N GLN A 82 10.44 4.22 -24.49
CA GLN A 82 11.90 4.27 -24.36
C GLN A 82 12.62 3.13 -25.11
N GLN A 83 12.01 1.95 -25.25
CA GLN A 83 12.57 0.86 -26.06
C GLN A 83 12.51 1.20 -27.57
N VAL A 84 11.38 1.74 -28.06
CA VAL A 84 11.22 2.13 -29.47
C VAL A 84 12.19 3.23 -29.90
N LEU A 85 12.55 4.15 -28.98
CA LEU A 85 13.53 5.20 -29.26
C LEU A 85 14.99 4.74 -29.25
N LYS A 86 15.31 3.62 -28.58
CA LYS A 86 16.66 3.04 -28.54
C LYS A 86 16.98 2.13 -29.72
N GLU A 87 15.97 1.69 -30.47
CA GLU A 87 16.12 0.84 -31.66
C GLU A 87 16.24 1.63 -32.98
N LYS A 88 16.38 2.97 -32.92
CA LYS A 88 16.66 3.85 -34.06
C LYS A 88 18.03 4.50 -33.95
#